data_AF-A0A0Q8QAI2-F1
#
_entry.id   AF-A0A0Q8QAI2-F1
#
_cell.length_a   1.000
_cell.length_b   1.000
_cell.length_c   1.000
_cell.angle_alpha   90.00
_cell.angle_beta   90.00
_cell.angle_gamma   90.00
#
_symmetry.space_group_name_H-M   'P 1'
#
loop_
_entity.id
_entity.type
_entity.pdbx_description
1 polymer ?
#
loop_
_entity_poly.entity_id
_entity_poly.type
_entity_poly.pdbx_seq_one_letter_code
_entity_poly.pdbx_strand_id
1 'polypeptide(L)'
;MRDVAGSAAALNLGNLHMEVFCYTHPEPVAGERRPACDAGIRHICFDVTDISAEHERLKAAGVDFISPPQKLGAGCASCYLYDPDGNIVELQEILPGSSVPPAYGIGG
;
A
#
# COMPACT_ATOMS: atom_id res chain seq x y z
N MET A 1 11.63 -18.22 16.58
CA MET A 1 11.43 -17.15 17.57
C MET A 1 11.43 -17.77 18.95
N ARG A 2 12.32 -17.36 19.86
CA ARG A 2 12.23 -17.71 21.27
C ARG A 2 12.01 -16.40 22.02
N ASP A 3 11.09 -16.43 22.99
CA ASP A 3 10.68 -15.28 23.81
C ASP A 3 10.10 -14.10 23.01
N VAL A 4 9.05 -14.36 22.22
CA VAL A 4 8.32 -13.34 21.46
C VAL A 4 6.83 -13.46 21.77
N ALA A 5 6.16 -12.33 21.99
CA ALA A 5 4.72 -12.25 22.16
C ALA A 5 4.12 -11.25 21.17
N GLY A 6 2.93 -11.55 20.65
CA GLY A 6 2.26 -10.69 19.68
C GLY A 6 1.08 -11.38 19.01
N SER A 7 0.47 -10.68 18.05
CA SER A 7 -0.56 -11.20 17.17
C SER A 7 -0.14 -11.06 15.71
N ALA A 8 -0.73 -11.87 14.85
CA ALA A 8 -0.51 -11.81 13.41
C ALA A 8 -1.84 -11.90 12.68
N ALA A 9 -1.96 -11.14 11.61
CA ALA A 9 -3.05 -11.25 10.64
C ALA A 9 -2.47 -11.72 9.31
N ALA A 10 -2.97 -12.86 8.82
CA ALA A 10 -2.62 -13.40 7.51
C ALA A 10 -3.73 -13.07 6.50
N LEU A 11 -3.36 -12.44 5.40
CA LEU A 11 -4.25 -11.97 4.35
C LEU A 11 -3.90 -12.69 3.05
N ASN A 12 -4.81 -13.52 2.57
CA ASN A 12 -4.72 -14.12 1.24
C ASN A 12 -5.44 -13.23 0.24
N LEU A 13 -4.66 -12.52 -0.58
CA LEU A 13 -5.12 -11.59 -1.61
C LEU A 13 -5.13 -12.23 -3.01
N GLY A 14 -5.13 -13.57 -3.08
CA GLY A 14 -5.16 -14.34 -4.33
C GLY A 14 -3.77 -14.55 -4.92
N ASN A 15 -3.15 -13.49 -5.43
CA ASN A 15 -1.78 -13.54 -5.98
C ASN A 15 -0.69 -13.11 -4.99
N LEU A 16 -1.10 -12.58 -3.84
CA LEU A 16 -0.23 -12.11 -2.77
C LEU A 16 -0.70 -12.68 -1.43
N HIS A 17 0.22 -13.22 -0.63
CA HIS A 17 -0.02 -13.49 0.78
C HIS A 17 0.70 -12.41 1.60
N MET A 18 -0.04 -11.69 2.42
CA MET A 18 0.47 -10.62 3.26
C MET A 18 0.27 -10.98 4.73
N GLU A 19 1.32 -10.86 5.52
CA GLU A 19 1.26 -11.07 6.97
C GLU A 19 1.59 -9.76 7.67
N VAL A 20 0.70 -9.33 8.56
CA VAL A 20 0.88 -8.15 9.41
C VAL A 20 1.07 -8.62 10.84
N PHE A 21 2.15 -8.18 11.47
CA PHE A 21 2.51 -8.59 12.83
C PHE A 21 2.42 -7.41 13.79
N CYS A 22 1.82 -7.63 14.95
CA CYS A 22 1.83 -6.71 16.07
C CYS A 22 2.55 -7.40 17.23
N TYR A 23 3.84 -7.12 17.38
CA TYR A 23 4.65 -7.64 18.49
C TYR A 23 4.47 -6.79 19.74
N THR A 24 4.38 -7.44 20.89
CA THR A 24 4.29 -6.80 22.21
C THR A 24 5.50 -7.13 23.08
N HIS A 25 6.29 -8.16 22.73
CA HIS A 25 7.55 -8.48 23.37
C HIS A 25 8.54 -9.09 22.37
N PRO A 26 9.81 -8.62 22.31
CA PRO A 26 10.32 -7.41 22.97
C PRO A 26 9.56 -6.16 22.54
N GLU A 27 9.65 -5.08 23.32
CA GLU A 27 8.95 -3.83 23.03
C GLU A 27 9.37 -3.29 21.65
N PRO A 28 8.42 -3.10 20.71
CA PRO A 28 8.75 -2.67 19.36
C PRO A 28 9.20 -1.22 19.34
N VAL A 29 10.15 -0.92 18.47
CA VAL A 29 10.51 0.47 18.13
C VAL A 29 9.53 0.96 17.07
N ALA A 30 9.01 2.17 17.24
CA ALA A 30 8.14 2.79 16.25
C ALA A 30 8.85 2.90 14.89
N GLY A 31 8.10 2.68 13.82
CA GLY A 31 8.60 2.85 12.45
C GLY A 31 8.98 4.29 12.14
N GLU A 32 9.94 4.46 11.21
CA GLU A 32 10.33 5.77 10.69
C GLU A 32 9.84 5.95 9.24
N ARG A 33 9.32 7.14 8.92
CA ARG A 33 8.94 7.51 7.55
C ARG A 33 10.19 7.77 6.70
N ARG A 34 10.64 6.75 5.98
CA ARG A 34 11.84 6.84 5.12
C ARG A 34 11.55 7.43 3.73
N PRO A 35 12.41 8.31 3.16
CA PRO A 35 12.21 8.93 1.85
C PRO A 35 12.24 7.90 0.71
N ALA A 36 11.34 8.01 -0.28
CA ALA A 36 11.17 7.05 -1.39
C ALA A 36 12.48 6.67 -2.15
N CYS A 37 13.50 7.52 -2.12
CA CYS A 37 14.79 7.28 -2.76
C CYS A 37 15.76 6.40 -1.96
N ASP A 38 15.46 6.09 -0.70
CA ASP A 38 16.29 5.22 0.12
C ASP A 38 16.28 3.76 -0.38
N ALA A 39 17.40 3.06 -0.19
CA ALA A 39 17.48 1.63 -0.48
C ALA A 39 16.61 0.77 0.47
N GLY A 40 16.03 -0.30 -0.08
CA GLY A 40 15.15 -1.25 0.61
C GLY A 40 13.79 -1.40 -0.05
N ILE A 41 12.89 -2.19 0.54
CA ILE A 41 11.47 -2.19 0.13
C ILE A 41 10.90 -0.83 0.50
N ARG A 42 10.32 -0.11 -0.47
CA ARG A 42 9.82 1.24 -0.23
C ARG A 42 8.33 1.40 -0.21
N HIS A 43 7.62 0.68 -1.06
CA HIS A 43 6.19 0.65 -1.00
C HIS A 43 5.65 -0.73 -1.34
N ILE A 44 4.41 -0.94 -0.96
CA ILE A 44 3.53 -1.97 -1.52
C ILE A 44 2.49 -1.22 -2.36
N CYS A 45 2.19 -1.73 -3.54
CA CYS A 45 1.22 -1.14 -4.44
C CYS A 45 -0.03 -2.01 -4.54
N PHE A 46 -1.20 -1.38 -4.47
CA PHE A 46 -2.50 -2.02 -4.68
C PHE A 46 -3.17 -1.42 -5.92
N ASP A 47 -3.58 -2.29 -6.83
CA ASP A 47 -4.44 -1.86 -7.94
C ASP A 47 -5.87 -1.64 -7.44
N VAL A 48 -6.47 -0.53 -7.88
CA VAL A 48 -7.85 -0.12 -7.61
C VAL A 48 -8.55 0.18 -8.93
N THR A 49 -9.88 0.09 -8.93
CA THR A 49 -10.69 0.32 -10.13
C THR A 49 -11.14 1.78 -10.31
N ASP A 50 -11.05 2.58 -9.26
CA ASP A 50 -11.33 4.03 -9.29
C ASP A 50 -10.47 4.71 -8.21
N ILE A 51 -9.34 5.27 -8.62
CA ILE A 51 -8.39 5.90 -7.72
C ILE A 51 -8.93 7.20 -7.12
N SER A 52 -9.85 7.87 -7.83
CA SER A 52 -10.42 9.12 -7.36
C SER A 52 -11.39 8.85 -6.21
N ALA A 53 -12.25 7.84 -6.35
CA ALA A 53 -13.16 7.41 -5.31
C ALA A 53 -12.42 6.88 -4.07
N GLU A 54 -11.38 6.06 -4.28
CA GLU A 54 -10.60 5.52 -3.16
C GLU A 54 -9.79 6.59 -2.43
N HIS A 55 -9.22 7.57 -3.15
CA HIS A 55 -8.57 8.72 -2.54
C HIS A 55 -9.53 9.49 -1.64
N GLU A 56 -10.73 9.84 -2.13
CA GLU A 56 -11.71 10.57 -1.32
C GLU A 56 -12.20 9.76 -0.12
N ARG A 57 -12.47 8.46 -0.30
CA ARG A 57 -12.89 7.57 0.79
C ARG A 57 -11.85 7.48 1.90
N LEU A 58 -10.58 7.28 1.54
CA LEU A 58 -9.50 7.14 2.50
C LEU A 58 -9.14 8.47 3.16
N LYS A 59 -9.15 9.56 2.39
CA LYS A 59 -8.94 10.91 2.92
C LYS A 59 -10.02 11.29 3.94
N ALA A 60 -11.29 10.97 3.66
CA ALA A 60 -12.38 11.15 4.61
C ALA A 60 -12.22 10.31 5.89
N ALA A 61 -11.53 9.17 5.80
CA ALA A 61 -11.18 8.33 6.94
C ALA A 61 -9.92 8.80 7.72
N GLY A 62 -9.29 9.91 7.30
CA GLY A 62 -8.12 10.49 7.98
C GLY A 62 -6.78 9.90 7.54
N VAL A 63 -6.71 9.19 6.42
CA VAL A 63 -5.44 8.69 5.87
C VAL A 63 -4.56 9.86 5.42
N ASP A 64 -3.26 9.74 5.73
CA ASP A 64 -2.25 10.72 5.39
C ASP A 64 -1.68 10.46 3.98
N PHE A 65 -2.06 11.31 3.02
CA PHE A 65 -1.60 11.21 1.64
C PHE A 65 -0.36 12.06 1.40
N ILE A 66 0.62 11.48 0.69
CA ILE A 66 1.80 12.20 0.19
C ILE A 66 1.40 13.09 -0.99
N SER A 67 0.52 12.59 -1.86
CA SER A 67 0.00 13.33 -3.02
C SER A 67 -1.40 12.86 -3.42
N PRO A 68 -2.20 13.72 -4.06
CA PRO A 68 -3.42 13.27 -4.73
C PRO A 68 -3.10 12.36 -5.93
N PRO A 69 -4.09 11.66 -6.51
CA PRO A 69 -3.92 10.87 -7.72
C PRO A 69 -3.35 11.68 -8.89
N GLN A 70 -2.33 11.13 -9.54
CA GLN A 70 -1.66 11.71 -10.70
C GLN A 70 -1.63 10.71 -11.84
N LYS A 71 -1.88 11.17 -13.06
CA LYS A 71 -1.69 10.33 -14.26
C LYS A 71 -0.20 10.16 -14.52
N LEU A 72 0.21 8.91 -14.63
CA LEU A 72 1.56 8.50 -14.98
C LEU A 72 1.64 8.15 -16.47
N GLY A 73 2.86 8.01 -16.98
CA GLY A 73 3.11 7.43 -18.29
C GLY A 73 2.54 6.00 -18.41
N ALA A 74 2.36 5.52 -19.64
CA ALA A 74 1.84 4.17 -19.92
C ALA A 74 0.38 3.91 -19.49
N GLY A 75 -0.42 4.96 -19.26
CA GLY A 75 -1.86 4.83 -19.03
C GLY A 75 -2.23 4.34 -17.64
N CYS A 76 -1.50 4.74 -16.61
CA CYS A 76 -1.88 4.49 -15.22
C CYS A 76 -2.12 5.80 -14.48
N ALA A 77 -2.85 5.76 -13.38
CA ALA A 77 -2.87 6.83 -12.38
C ALA A 77 -2.39 6.26 -11.05
N SER A 78 -1.65 7.05 -10.25
CA SER A 78 -1.23 6.61 -8.92
C SER A 78 -1.22 7.73 -7.87
N CYS A 79 -1.32 7.34 -6.61
CA CYS A 79 -1.04 8.19 -5.45
C CYS A 79 -0.33 7.40 -4.37
N TYR A 80 0.40 8.11 -3.51
CA TYR A 80 1.10 7.54 -2.36
C TYR A 80 0.52 8.06 -1.05
N LEU A 81 0.47 7.18 -0.05
CA LEU A 81 -0.01 7.44 1.30
C LEU A 81 0.86 6.75 2.35
N TYR A 82 0.70 7.14 3.61
CA TYR A 82 1.30 6.45 4.75
C TYR A 82 0.30 5.54 5.45
N ASP A 83 0.74 4.33 5.79
CA ASP A 83 0.02 3.49 6.75
C ASP A 83 0.28 3.97 8.20
N PRO A 84 -0.37 3.36 9.21
CA PRO A 84 -0.16 3.74 10.61
C PRO A 84 1.28 3.59 11.13
N ASP A 85 2.08 2.72 10.51
CA ASP A 85 3.48 2.46 10.88
C ASP A 85 4.48 3.34 10.09
N GLY A 86 3.98 4.17 9.18
CA GLY A 86 4.79 5.08 8.36
C GLY A 86 5.38 4.45 7.09
N ASN A 87 4.95 3.24 6.70
CA ASN A 87 5.29 2.67 5.40
C ASN A 87 4.59 3.44 4.28
N ILE A 88 5.22 3.49 3.10
CA ILE A 88 4.58 4.04 1.91
C ILE A 88 3.69 2.96 1.29
N VAL A 89 2.44 3.31 1.01
CA VAL A 89 1.51 2.51 0.22
C VAL A 89 1.18 3.27 -1.05
N GLU A 90 1.19 2.58 -2.18
CA GLU A 90 0.75 3.10 -3.47
C GLU A 90 -0.63 2.56 -3.80
N LEU A 91 -1.52 3.44 -4.27
CA LEU A 91 -2.71 3.03 -5.00
C LEU A 91 -2.49 3.32 -6.47
N GLN A 92 -2.82 2.36 -7.33
CA GLN A 92 -2.68 2.48 -8.77
C GLN A 92 -3.99 2.11 -9.45
N GLU A 93 -4.38 2.86 -10.48
CA GLU A 93 -5.46 2.49 -11.38
C GLU A 93 -4.91 2.33 -12.79
N ILE A 94 -5.17 1.18 -13.40
CA ILE A 94 -4.85 0.90 -14.80
C ILE A 94 -5.95 1.51 -15.67
N LEU A 95 -5.62 2.55 -16.42
CA LEU A 95 -6.58 3.25 -17.26
C LEU A 95 -6.78 2.52 -18.61
N PRO A 96 -7.92 2.74 -19.30
CA PRO A 96 -8.15 2.19 -20.63
C PRO A 96 -7.02 2.52 -21.61
N GLY A 97 -6.54 1.50 -22.32
CA GLY A 97 -5.42 1.62 -23.27
C GLY A 97 -4.02 1.60 -22.63
N SER A 98 -3.92 1.31 -21.33
CA SER A 98 -2.64 1.08 -20.68
C SER A 98 -1.87 -0.09 -21.31
N SER A 99 -0.55 0.04 -21.37
CA SER A 99 0.36 -1.08 -21.69
C SER A 99 0.79 -1.87 -20.45
N VAL A 100 0.42 -1.41 -19.25
CA VAL A 100 0.69 -2.09 -17.99
C VAL A 100 -0.40 -3.14 -17.78
N PRO A 101 -0.06 -4.43 -17.60
CA PRO A 101 -1.05 -5.43 -17.28
C PRO A 101 -1.58 -5.18 -15.86
N PRO A 102 -2.90 -5.31 -15.63
CA PRO A 102 -3.44 -5.21 -14.28
C PRO A 102 -2.92 -6.35 -13.39
N ALA A 103 -2.84 -6.10 -12.09
CA ALA A 103 -2.65 -7.12 -11.10
C ALA A 103 -3.78 -8.17 -11.19
N TYR A 104 -3.45 -9.41 -10.83
CA TYR A 104 -4.34 -10.55 -10.95
C TYR A 104 -5.68 -10.29 -10.23
N GLY A 105 -6.80 -10.51 -10.93
CA GLY A 105 -8.16 -10.33 -10.38
C GLY A 105 -8.82 -8.98 -10.66
N ILE A 106 -8.11 -8.01 -11.25
CA ILE A 106 -8.69 -6.76 -11.75
C ILE A 106 -9.04 -6.97 -13.24
N GLY A 107 -10.17 -7.61 -13.51
CA GLY A 107 -10.61 -7.93 -14.88
C GLY A 107 -11.45 -9.20 -14.96
N GLY A 108 -12.73 -9.07 -14.62
CA GLY A 108 -13.79 -10.05 -14.85
C GLY A 108 -15.05 -9.34 -15.29
#